data_AF-A0A2H9QGI3-F1
#
_entry.id   AF-A0A2H9QGI3-F1
#
_cell.length_a   1.000
_cell.length_b   1.000
_cell.length_c   1.000
_cell.angle_alpha   90.00
_cell.angle_beta   90.00
_cell.angle_gamma   90.00
#
_symmetry.space_group_name_H-M   'P 1'
#
loop_
_entity.id
_entity.type
_entity.pdbx_description
1 polymer ?
#
loop_
_entity_poly.entity_id
_entity_poly.type
_entity_poly.pdbx_seq_one_letter_code
_entity_poly.pdbx_strand_id
1 'polypeptide(L)'
;MVVRRQKKTNKLRGQRSHGKGDTKNRRGAGVRGGVGKAGSHKHKFSKYYTEFGVKIRLKPKQKGDAVNIADLEKYLNKKLEKKLVEKNNDVFIVDGKKCGLDKILGRGQTTIKIETTNVKAVEKAKEKIEELGGKIK
;
A
#
# COMPACT_ATOMS: atom_id res chain seq x y z
N MET A 1 -13.68 3.41 33.06
CA MET A 1 -14.94 2.69 33.36
C MET A 1 -15.52 2.17 32.05
N VAL A 2 -15.67 0.85 31.86
CA VAL A 2 -16.19 0.28 30.60
C VAL A 2 -17.71 0.15 30.71
N VAL A 3 -18.44 0.79 29.80
CA VAL A 3 -19.91 0.76 29.80
C VAL A 3 -20.41 -0.59 29.30
N ARG A 4 -20.94 -1.43 30.21
CA ARG A 4 -21.66 -2.66 29.85
C ARG A 4 -23.12 -2.34 29.54
N ARG A 5 -23.48 -2.32 28.24
CA ARG A 5 -24.87 -2.14 27.81
C ARG A 5 -25.62 -3.46 27.74
N GLN A 6 -26.90 -3.43 28.09
CA GLN A 6 -27.79 -4.58 27.94
C GLN A 6 -28.03 -4.91 26.46
N LYS A 7 -28.20 -6.21 26.16
CA LYS A 7 -28.46 -6.68 24.78
C LYS A 7 -29.85 -6.24 24.30
N LYS A 8 -29.94 -5.85 23.02
CA LYS A 8 -31.22 -5.47 22.37
C LYS A 8 -32.30 -6.54 22.52
N THR A 9 -31.91 -7.82 22.55
CA THR A 9 -32.81 -8.96 22.75
C THR A 9 -33.66 -8.85 24.01
N ASN A 10 -33.11 -8.31 25.10
CA ASN A 10 -33.84 -8.16 26.36
C ASN A 10 -34.96 -7.13 26.23
N LYS A 11 -34.71 -6.04 25.50
CA LYS A 11 -35.72 -5.00 25.21
C LYS A 11 -36.82 -5.46 24.25
N LEU A 12 -36.52 -6.44 23.40
CA LEU A 12 -37.47 -6.95 22.40
C LEU A 12 -38.30 -8.15 22.90
N ARG A 13 -38.13 -8.60 24.15
CA ARG A 13 -39.02 -9.63 24.73
C ARG A 13 -40.45 -9.10 24.76
N GLY A 14 -41.42 -9.93 24.40
CA GLY A 14 -42.83 -9.52 24.24
C GLY A 14 -43.19 -9.01 22.84
N GLN A 15 -42.22 -8.70 21.99
CA GLN A 15 -42.49 -8.38 20.57
C GLN A 15 -42.48 -9.64 19.72
N ARG A 16 -43.58 -9.87 19.00
CA ARG A 16 -43.81 -11.08 18.17
C ARG A 16 -42.68 -11.41 17.18
N SER A 17 -42.13 -10.42 16.47
CA SER A 17 -41.13 -10.66 15.40
C SER A 17 -39.70 -10.23 15.75
N HIS A 18 -39.47 -9.73 16.98
CA HIS A 18 -38.16 -9.18 17.41
C HIS A 18 -37.52 -8.21 16.39
N GLY A 19 -38.33 -7.37 15.73
CA GLY A 19 -37.88 -6.37 14.76
C GLY A 19 -37.39 -6.94 13.43
N LYS A 20 -37.96 -8.07 12.99
CA LYS A 20 -37.59 -8.76 11.73
C LYS A 20 -38.67 -8.69 10.65
N GLY A 21 -39.65 -7.81 10.84
CA GLY A 21 -40.79 -7.63 9.93
C GLY A 21 -41.87 -8.69 10.19
N ASP A 22 -42.42 -9.24 9.11
CA ASP A 22 -43.44 -10.29 9.15
C ASP A 22 -42.91 -11.65 9.65
N THR A 23 -43.81 -12.50 10.15
CA THR A 23 -43.52 -13.86 10.63
C THR A 23 -43.04 -14.82 9.53
N LYS A 24 -43.30 -14.48 8.26
CA LYS A 24 -42.81 -15.26 7.11
C LYS A 24 -41.33 -14.97 6.79
N ASN A 25 -40.75 -13.93 7.36
CA ASN A 25 -39.35 -13.56 7.20
C ASN A 25 -38.43 -14.29 8.20
N ARG A 26 -37.11 -14.17 8.02
CA ARG A 26 -36.07 -14.79 8.89
C ARG A 26 -36.22 -16.33 9.04
N ARG A 27 -36.45 -17.02 7.92
CA ARG A 27 -36.34 -18.49 7.84
C ARG A 27 -34.88 -18.89 7.52
N GLY A 28 -34.70 -19.97 6.75
CA GLY A 28 -33.41 -20.52 6.38
C GLY A 28 -32.71 -19.81 5.20
N ALA A 29 -31.96 -20.59 4.43
CA ALA A 29 -31.16 -20.08 3.30
C ALA A 29 -32.01 -19.47 2.18
N GLY A 30 -33.26 -19.91 1.98
CA GLY A 30 -34.16 -19.38 0.95
C GLY A 30 -34.37 -17.86 1.07
N VAL A 31 -34.64 -17.37 2.29
CA VAL A 31 -34.80 -15.93 2.56
C VAL A 31 -33.51 -15.14 2.29
N ARG A 32 -32.35 -15.79 2.40
CA ARG A 32 -31.04 -15.20 2.09
C ARG A 32 -30.64 -15.35 0.62
N GLY A 33 -31.44 -16.03 -0.20
CA GLY A 33 -31.11 -16.38 -1.59
C GLY A 33 -29.95 -17.39 -1.71
N GLY A 34 -29.83 -18.32 -0.77
CA GLY A 34 -28.76 -19.33 -0.69
C GLY A 34 -27.66 -18.98 0.32
N VAL A 35 -26.84 -19.98 0.68
CA VAL A 35 -25.74 -19.84 1.66
C VAL A 35 -24.50 -19.24 0.99
N GLY A 36 -23.81 -18.32 1.68
CA GLY A 36 -22.57 -17.70 1.18
C GLY A 36 -22.73 -16.97 -0.15
N LYS A 37 -21.86 -17.28 -1.11
CA LYS A 37 -21.86 -16.73 -2.49
C LYS A 37 -22.78 -17.50 -3.45
N ALA A 38 -23.70 -18.33 -2.95
CA ALA A 38 -24.68 -19.00 -3.82
C ALA A 38 -25.48 -17.98 -4.66
N GLY A 39 -25.63 -18.28 -5.95
CA GLY A 39 -26.30 -17.39 -6.91
C GLY A 39 -25.46 -16.23 -7.41
N SER A 40 -24.16 -16.18 -7.10
CA SER A 40 -23.30 -15.05 -7.45
C SER A 40 -23.13 -14.81 -8.97
N HIS A 41 -23.33 -15.84 -9.79
CA HIS A 41 -23.38 -15.75 -11.25
C HIS A 41 -24.83 -15.78 -11.80
N LYS A 42 -25.84 -15.63 -10.93
CA LYS A 42 -27.28 -15.70 -11.28
C LYS A 42 -28.06 -14.60 -10.53
N HIS A 43 -28.99 -14.95 -9.66
CA HIS A 43 -29.88 -14.03 -8.95
C HIS A 43 -29.20 -13.11 -7.92
N LYS A 44 -27.93 -13.33 -7.58
CA LYS A 44 -27.09 -12.41 -6.77
C LYS A 44 -25.96 -11.76 -7.57
N PHE A 45 -26.05 -11.76 -8.90
CA PHE A 45 -25.01 -11.20 -9.76
C PHE A 45 -24.72 -9.73 -9.42
N SER A 46 -25.74 -8.90 -9.25
CA SER A 46 -25.59 -7.48 -8.86
C SER A 46 -24.78 -7.26 -7.57
N LYS A 47 -24.71 -8.25 -6.69
CA LYS A 47 -23.94 -8.17 -5.45
C LYS A 47 -22.46 -8.55 -5.63
N TYR A 48 -22.16 -9.47 -6.54
CA TYR A 48 -20.87 -10.14 -6.60
C TYR A 48 -20.15 -9.99 -7.95
N TYR A 49 -20.73 -9.28 -8.93
CA TYR A 49 -20.16 -9.16 -10.28
C TYR A 49 -18.73 -8.62 -10.31
N THR A 50 -18.33 -7.79 -9.34
CA THR A 50 -16.97 -7.24 -9.22
C THR A 50 -15.92 -8.25 -8.77
N GLU A 51 -16.34 -9.36 -8.17
CA GLU A 51 -15.45 -10.42 -7.72
C GLU A 51 -15.11 -11.41 -8.83
N PHE A 52 -15.88 -11.43 -9.91
CA PHE A 52 -15.70 -12.35 -11.02
C PHE A 52 -15.08 -11.63 -12.21
N GLY A 53 -14.23 -12.37 -12.94
CA GLY A 53 -13.72 -11.91 -14.22
C GLY A 53 -12.66 -10.83 -14.12
N VAL A 54 -11.43 -11.23 -13.79
CA VAL A 54 -10.27 -10.92 -14.65
C VAL A 54 -9.31 -12.10 -14.50
N LYS A 55 -8.99 -12.78 -15.60
CA LYS A 55 -7.86 -13.72 -15.64
C LYS A 55 -6.59 -12.87 -15.64
N ILE A 56 -6.18 -12.37 -14.47
CA ILE A 56 -4.95 -11.60 -14.35
C ILE A 56 -3.81 -12.59 -14.55
N ARG A 57 -3.08 -12.45 -15.67
CA ARG A 57 -1.78 -13.12 -15.80
C ARG A 57 -0.87 -12.50 -14.75
N LEU A 58 -0.66 -13.23 -13.65
CA LEU A 58 0.27 -12.85 -12.60
C LEU A 58 1.69 -12.91 -13.19
N LYS A 59 2.19 -11.76 -13.66
CA LYS A 59 3.61 -11.62 -13.98
C LYS A 59 4.36 -11.41 -12.67
N PRO A 60 5.44 -12.18 -12.39
CA PRO A 60 6.28 -11.90 -11.25
C PRO A 60 6.84 -10.48 -11.41
N LYS A 61 6.44 -9.56 -10.53
CA LYS A 61 7.04 -8.22 -10.47
C LYS A 61 8.25 -8.30 -9.55
N GLN A 62 9.42 -7.99 -10.08
CA GLN A 62 10.57 -7.71 -9.23
C GLN A 62 10.22 -6.48 -8.38
N LYS A 63 10.27 -6.61 -7.06
CA LYS A 63 10.14 -5.49 -6.14
C LYS A 63 11.48 -4.78 -6.15
N GLY A 64 11.53 -3.60 -6.77
CA GLY A 64 12.70 -2.75 -6.69
C GLY A 64 12.60 -1.79 -5.52
N ASP A 65 13.73 -1.50 -4.89
CA ASP A 65 13.80 -0.55 -3.79
C ASP A 65 13.90 0.87 -4.32
N ALA A 66 12.99 1.73 -3.85
CA ALA A 66 12.90 3.12 -4.27
C ALA A 66 12.92 4.07 -3.07
N VAL A 67 13.67 5.15 -3.18
CA VAL A 67 13.84 6.16 -2.12
C VAL A 67 13.43 7.53 -2.65
N ASN A 68 12.71 8.30 -1.82
CA ASN A 68 12.40 9.70 -2.13
C ASN A 68 13.58 10.60 -1.75
N ILE A 69 13.75 11.69 -2.48
CA ILE A 69 14.70 12.78 -2.19
C ILE A 69 14.64 13.25 -0.72
N ALA A 70 13.45 13.42 -0.15
CA ALA A 70 13.29 13.82 1.26
C ALA A 70 13.97 12.86 2.27
N ASP A 71 13.93 11.57 1.99
CA ASP A 71 14.44 10.53 2.88
C ASP A 71 15.87 10.12 2.54
N LEU A 72 16.42 10.69 1.47
CA LEU A 72 17.70 10.29 0.89
C LEU A 72 18.86 10.58 1.85
N GLU A 73 18.85 11.72 2.55
CA GLU A 73 19.84 12.05 3.58
C GLU A 73 19.89 10.99 4.69
N LYS A 74 18.73 10.65 5.27
CA LYS A 74 18.62 9.64 6.33
C LYS A 74 19.06 8.27 5.81
N TYR A 75 18.70 7.95 4.57
CA TYR A 75 19.07 6.70 3.94
C TYR A 75 20.58 6.59 3.74
N LEU A 76 21.23 7.64 3.26
CA LEU A 76 22.68 7.69 3.04
C LEU A 76 23.46 7.61 4.35
N ASN A 77 23.05 8.35 5.39
CA ASN A 77 23.71 8.29 6.70
C ASN A 77 23.69 6.87 7.27
N LYS A 78 22.54 6.17 7.19
CA LYS A 78 22.41 4.77 7.63
C LYS A 78 23.25 3.79 6.81
N LYS A 79 23.54 4.10 5.55
CA LYS A 79 24.37 3.28 4.66
C LYS A 79 25.86 3.58 4.82
N LEU A 80 26.20 4.81 5.21
CA LEU A 80 27.55 5.22 5.58
C LEU A 80 28.01 4.51 6.86
N GLU A 81 27.15 4.39 7.88
CA GLU A 81 27.41 3.58 9.08
C GLU A 81 27.72 2.10 8.74
N LYS A 82 27.13 1.60 7.65
CA LYS A 82 27.33 0.24 7.15
C LYS A 82 28.49 0.11 6.15
N LYS A 83 29.26 1.19 5.93
CA LYS A 83 30.37 1.27 4.95
C LYS A 83 29.98 0.91 3.51
N LEU A 84 28.73 1.15 3.13
CA LEU A 84 28.20 0.86 1.78
C LEU A 84 28.24 2.09 0.85
N VAL A 85 28.57 3.27 1.40
CA VAL A 85 28.64 4.55 0.71
C VAL A 85 29.92 5.25 1.14
N GLU A 86 30.63 5.84 0.18
CA GLU A 86 31.83 6.63 0.45
C GLU A 86 31.46 8.12 0.45
N LYS A 87 31.97 8.86 1.43
CA LYS A 87 31.87 10.32 1.45
C LYS A 87 33.23 10.88 1.06
N ASN A 88 33.30 11.56 -0.09
CA ASN A 88 34.51 12.23 -0.53
C ASN A 88 34.30 13.74 -0.40
N ASN A 89 35.00 14.36 0.55
CA ASN A 89 34.77 15.73 1.03
C ASN A 89 33.31 15.98 1.47
N ASP A 90 32.46 16.50 0.57
CA ASP A 90 31.03 16.79 0.79
C ASP A 90 30.09 16.13 -0.23
N VAL A 91 30.62 15.20 -1.03
CA VAL A 91 29.87 14.47 -2.04
C VAL A 91 29.70 13.01 -1.60
N PHE A 92 28.47 12.53 -1.58
CA PHE A 92 28.17 11.12 -1.34
C PHE A 92 28.27 10.33 -2.64
N ILE A 93 29.22 9.40 -2.71
CA ILE A 93 29.40 8.48 -3.84
C ILE A 93 28.59 7.21 -3.57
N VAL A 94 27.52 7.01 -4.33
CA VAL A 94 26.53 5.95 -4.12
C VAL A 94 26.51 5.02 -5.32
N ASP A 95 26.85 3.76 -5.13
CA ASP A 95 26.60 2.71 -6.12
C ASP A 95 25.25 2.04 -5.83
N GLY A 96 24.30 2.21 -6.76
CA GLY A 96 22.95 1.65 -6.67
C GLY A 96 22.93 0.14 -6.48
N LYS A 97 23.85 -0.60 -7.11
CA LYS A 97 23.94 -2.06 -6.97
C LYS A 97 24.38 -2.48 -5.57
N LYS A 98 25.38 -1.79 -5.00
CA LYS A 98 25.88 -2.07 -3.64
C LYS A 98 24.87 -1.66 -2.58
N CYS A 99 24.15 -0.55 -2.81
CA CYS A 99 23.17 -0.04 -1.87
C CYS A 99 21.81 -0.76 -1.96
N GLY A 100 21.56 -1.54 -3.03
CA GLY A 100 20.26 -2.14 -3.31
C GLY A 100 19.21 -1.08 -3.61
N LEU A 101 19.54 -0.08 -4.41
CA LEU A 101 18.70 1.08 -4.68
C LEU A 101 18.45 1.16 -6.19
N ASP A 102 17.23 0.83 -6.61
CA ASP A 102 16.88 0.76 -8.02
C ASP A 102 16.38 2.09 -8.56
N LYS A 103 15.68 2.88 -7.71
CA LYS A 103 15.03 4.11 -8.16
C LYS A 103 15.05 5.26 -7.15
N ILE A 104 15.37 6.47 -7.61
CA ILE A 104 15.19 7.72 -6.85
C ILE A 104 13.94 8.46 -7.34
N LEU A 105 13.09 8.85 -6.38
CA LEU A 105 11.81 9.53 -6.60
C LEU A 105 11.87 11.00 -6.16
N GLY A 106 11.15 11.87 -6.88
CA GLY A 106 11.31 13.32 -6.77
C GLY A 106 10.61 14.05 -5.61
N ARG A 107 10.07 13.33 -4.61
CA ARG A 107 9.33 13.96 -3.51
C ARG A 107 10.28 14.57 -2.47
N GLY A 108 10.11 15.86 -2.19
CA GLY A 108 10.91 16.61 -1.21
C GLY A 108 12.00 17.48 -1.81
N GLN A 109 12.86 18.01 -0.94
CA GLN A 109 14.08 18.74 -1.27
C GLN A 109 15.24 18.07 -0.56
N THR A 110 16.44 18.22 -1.12
CA THR A 110 17.69 17.76 -0.53
C THR A 110 18.65 18.93 -0.56
N THR A 111 19.55 19.01 0.41
CA THR A 111 20.63 20.01 0.48
C THR A 111 22.00 19.39 0.16
N ILE A 112 22.02 18.08 -0.07
CA ILE A 112 23.23 17.26 -0.18
C ILE A 112 23.61 17.05 -1.65
N LYS A 113 24.92 17.14 -1.92
CA LYS A 113 25.51 16.81 -3.21
C LYS A 113 25.76 15.30 -3.30
N ILE A 114 25.20 14.67 -4.33
CA ILE A 114 25.23 13.22 -4.49
C ILE A 114 25.75 12.88 -5.88
N GLU A 115 26.65 11.92 -5.94
CA GLU A 115 27.04 11.24 -7.16
C GLU A 115 26.53 9.80 -7.12
N THR A 116 25.49 9.50 -7.89
CA THR A 116 24.93 8.14 -7.97
C THR A 116 25.38 7.44 -9.24
N THR A 117 25.76 6.16 -9.14
CA THR A 117 26.05 5.27 -10.27
C THR A 117 25.05 4.11 -10.28
N ASN A 118 24.52 3.71 -11.44
CA ASN A 118 23.59 2.58 -11.61
C ASN A 118 22.21 2.74 -10.94
N VAL A 119 21.67 3.97 -10.83
CA VAL A 119 20.33 4.22 -10.24
C VAL A 119 19.42 4.91 -11.24
N LYS A 120 18.16 4.47 -11.35
CA LYS A 120 17.17 5.18 -12.17
C LYS A 120 16.61 6.37 -11.39
N ALA A 121 16.71 7.57 -11.93
CA ALA A 121 16.05 8.74 -11.35
C ALA A 121 14.84 9.17 -12.20
N VAL A 122 13.76 9.58 -11.53
CA VAL A 122 12.63 10.28 -12.19
C VAL A 122 13.10 11.67 -12.62
N GLU A 123 12.56 12.23 -13.71
CA GLU A 123 12.94 13.54 -14.27
C GLU A 123 13.04 14.65 -13.21
N LYS A 124 11.97 14.87 -12.43
CA LYS A 124 11.96 15.83 -11.30
C LYS A 124 13.02 15.57 -10.23
N ALA A 125 13.51 14.33 -10.11
CA ALA A 125 14.58 14.01 -9.19
C ALA A 125 15.95 14.34 -9.78
N LYS A 126 16.13 14.17 -11.09
CA LYS A 126 17.35 14.55 -11.80
C LYS A 126 17.58 16.05 -11.72
N GLU A 127 16.56 16.84 -12.07
CA GLU A 127 16.60 18.31 -12.01
C GLU A 127 17.09 18.80 -10.66
N LYS A 128 16.46 18.34 -9.56
CA LYS A 128 16.83 18.75 -8.20
C LYS A 128 18.25 18.32 -7.78
N ILE A 129 18.72 17.18 -8.28
CA ILE A 129 20.07 16.69 -7.97
C ILE A 129 21.11 17.49 -8.77
N GLU A 130 20.82 17.81 -10.03
CA GLU A 130 21.67 18.61 -10.91
C GLU A 130 21.74 20.09 -10.46
N GLU A 131 20.63 20.67 -9.99
CA GLU A 131 20.58 22.02 -9.39
C GLU A 131 21.54 22.17 -8.21
N LEU A 132 21.74 21.10 -7.43
CA LEU A 132 22.67 21.07 -6.29
C LEU A 132 24.11 20.75 -6.71
N GLY A 133 24.36 20.51 -8.00
CA GLY A 133 25.66 20.10 -8.55
C GLY A 133 25.99 18.62 -8.36
N GLY A 134 24.98 17.77 -8.13
CA GLY A 134 25.12 16.31 -8.13
C GLY A 134 25.14 15.73 -9.54
N LYS A 135 25.67 14.51 -9.69
CA LYS A 135 25.73 13.80 -10.98
C LYS A 135 25.07 12.43 -10.87
N ILE A 136 24.25 12.08 -11.86
CA ILE A 136 23.62 10.77 -11.98
C ILE A 136 24.23 10.06 -13.17
N LYS A 137 24.95 8.96 -12.94
CA LYS A 137 25.54 8.08 -13.95
C LYS A 137 24.83 6.73 -14.03
#